data_AF-A0A812PRG5-F1
#
_entry.id   AF-A0A812PRG5-F1
#
_cell.length_a   1.000
_cell.length_b   1.000
_cell.length_c   1.000
_cell.angle_alpha   90.00
_cell.angle_beta   90.00
_cell.angle_gamma   90.00
#
_symmetry.space_group_name_H-M   'P 1'
#
loop_
_entity.id
_entity.type
_entity.pdbx_description
1 polymer ?
#
loop_
_entity_poly.entity_id
_entity_poly.type
_entity_poly.pdbx_seq_one_letter_code
_entity_poly.pdbx_strand_id
1 'polypeptide(L)'
;MDEAFMVQKRAKASDFGTTGKNGTRKLAMTFEGGGFKAHSAFTGVMSGLLGASGLGVEKLLHAVEVLVSISGGTWFAAQLIYSPAFLSLVEEMGKKPEDAGKLFWKSWVVPFLESMVTIKSTGSSSPWDPPKPSKVPQTVLKNDRFHELPGREGKPGIWIDFVQILFEVIYAFIHEHGNWEDFVGKILNTMRDVSSQATLGSKTNPWASSKTWLVSVSVASAGNGTGPGSCASSGFRPLCIAKAYHGGPSVGVYRNGTFGVTYSCPSSRSRAMSSWAPAAFSVKLGVPEAPSATFCHDCQDLEIRYTGVTRTKGDPSATSRKGDLYAFGTGTPVIQAVAASSAFLGPLSAIPLNKEGFAENIARAVKGFLEGFKGIPDWFADFLSKGLQNALDINWIVWAQSADSDKASFQDAVKALRFLDKSGGEVGQQELDMLAKKSFFGIADGGVGDNSGIGHSLAAGADEIIVFADMPTSVSQTGKQKGSRQIFDVPLVDLCPLCYANFQLFEESKEEIDTQWEKQQTLFYLPPETTTLNSLSIGSLQLTTAQNDYFGTSGGRSVKVHVISVLSGLGIGGKAYEDYATFLKDIIGAFARSDNQDKVQEILNWLQ
;
A
#
# COMPACT_ATOMS: atom_id res chain seq x y z
N MET A 1 0.44 -35.90 18.51
CA MET A 1 0.84 -34.51 18.20
C MET A 1 0.58 -33.73 19.47
N ASP A 2 1.64 -33.32 20.14
CA ASP A 2 1.61 -32.81 21.51
C ASP A 2 0.97 -31.42 21.61
N GLU A 3 0.12 -31.22 22.63
CA GLU A 3 -0.42 -29.91 23.06
C GLU A 3 0.67 -28.88 23.41
N ALA A 4 1.95 -29.28 23.44
CA ALA A 4 3.08 -28.41 23.72
C ALA A 4 3.41 -27.40 22.60
N PHE A 5 2.81 -27.52 21.41
CA PHE A 5 3.11 -26.64 20.26
C PHE A 5 2.08 -25.51 20.01
N MET A 6 0.98 -25.45 20.77
CA MET A 6 -0.17 -24.56 20.45
C MET A 6 -0.42 -23.41 21.44
N VAL A 7 0.58 -22.99 22.21
CA VAL A 7 0.47 -21.77 23.03
C VAL A 7 1.51 -20.74 22.58
N GLN A 8 1.30 -20.15 21.40
CA GLN A 8 1.79 -18.78 21.17
C GLN A 8 1.06 -17.89 22.18
N LYS A 9 1.72 -17.59 23.31
CA LYS A 9 1.24 -16.62 24.27
C LYS A 9 0.90 -15.33 23.52
N ARG A 10 -0.33 -14.85 23.68
CA ARG A 10 -0.77 -13.53 23.20
C ARG A 10 0.33 -12.52 23.48
N ALA A 11 0.96 -12.00 22.43
CA ALA A 11 1.82 -10.87 22.61
C ALA A 11 0.94 -9.71 23.03
N LYS A 12 0.96 -9.37 24.33
CA LYS A 12 0.20 -8.24 24.84
C LYS A 12 0.89 -6.97 24.34
N ALA A 13 0.19 -5.83 24.29
CA ALA A 13 0.84 -4.54 24.03
C ALA A 13 2.08 -4.29 24.94
N SER A 14 2.12 -4.94 26.12
CA SER A 14 3.30 -4.97 27.00
C SER A 14 4.57 -5.56 26.38
N ASP A 15 4.45 -6.45 25.39
CA ASP A 15 5.57 -7.17 24.79
C ASP A 15 6.44 -6.25 23.94
N PHE A 16 5.89 -5.10 23.54
CA PHE A 16 6.62 -4.03 22.88
C PHE A 16 7.37 -3.09 23.83
N GLY A 17 7.21 -3.27 25.15
CA GLY A 17 7.65 -2.31 26.16
C GLY A 17 6.93 -0.97 26.00
N THR A 18 6.14 -0.57 26.99
CA THR A 18 5.49 0.75 27.00
C THR A 18 6.45 1.88 27.39
N THR A 19 7.68 1.53 27.75
CA THR A 19 8.73 2.47 28.12
C THR A 19 9.88 2.35 27.13
N GLY A 20 10.27 3.46 26.49
CA GLY A 20 11.47 3.51 25.66
C GLY A 20 12.71 3.12 26.46
N LYS A 21 13.84 2.89 25.77
CA LYS A 21 15.08 2.35 26.37
C LYS A 21 15.59 3.07 27.64
N ASN A 22 15.12 4.29 27.92
CA ASN A 22 15.48 5.10 29.07
C ASN A 22 14.29 5.63 29.89
N GLY A 23 13.10 5.01 29.80
CA GLY A 23 11.87 5.58 30.36
C GLY A 23 11.37 6.82 29.61
N THR A 24 11.98 7.12 28.47
CA THR A 24 11.54 8.13 27.51
C THR A 24 10.31 7.64 26.74
N ARG A 25 9.53 8.57 26.21
CA ARG A 25 8.40 8.27 25.34
C ARG A 25 8.87 7.47 24.12
N LYS A 26 8.09 6.48 23.72
CA LYS A 26 8.39 5.66 22.55
C LYS A 26 8.01 6.42 21.27
N LEU A 27 9.01 6.79 20.48
CA LEU A 27 8.84 7.54 19.24
C LEU A 27 8.67 6.60 18.04
N ALA A 28 7.54 6.73 17.34
CA ALA A 28 7.31 6.09 16.05
C ALA A 28 7.40 7.11 14.91
N MET A 29 7.85 6.65 13.75
CA MET A 29 7.82 7.40 12.49
C MET A 29 7.02 6.61 11.45
N THR A 30 6.04 7.25 10.83
CA THR A 30 5.16 6.62 9.84
C THR A 30 5.34 7.27 8.47
N PHE A 31 5.35 6.43 7.44
CA PHE A 31 5.41 6.84 6.04
C PHE A 31 4.11 6.42 5.35
N GLU A 32 3.24 7.41 5.11
CA GLU A 32 1.92 7.21 4.50
C GLU A 32 2.01 6.54 3.11
N GLY A 33 0.96 5.85 2.69
CA GLY A 33 0.82 5.40 1.30
C GLY A 33 0.65 6.56 0.30
N GLY A 34 0.51 6.24 -0.99
CA GLY A 34 0.41 7.27 -2.05
C GLY A 34 1.33 7.02 -3.26
N GLY A 35 1.80 5.78 -3.43
CA GLY A 35 2.57 5.35 -4.60
C GLY A 35 3.86 6.14 -4.81
N PHE A 36 4.12 6.51 -6.06
CA PHE A 36 5.35 7.17 -6.50
C PHE A 36 5.51 8.58 -5.90
N LYS A 37 4.39 9.27 -5.66
CA LYS A 37 4.34 10.59 -5.03
C LYS A 37 4.81 10.54 -3.58
N ALA A 38 4.24 9.63 -2.79
CA ALA A 38 4.63 9.46 -1.39
C ALA A 38 6.14 9.13 -1.28
N HIS A 39 6.61 8.20 -2.12
CA HIS A 39 8.04 7.88 -2.20
C HIS A 39 8.92 9.12 -2.47
N SER A 40 8.59 9.88 -3.52
CA SER A 40 9.34 11.08 -3.92
C SER A 40 9.28 12.17 -2.83
N ALA A 41 8.11 12.35 -2.21
CA ALA A 41 7.91 13.31 -1.13
C ALA A 41 8.80 12.99 0.08
N PHE A 42 8.79 11.74 0.55
CA PHE A 42 9.55 11.35 1.74
C PHE A 42 11.05 11.36 1.49
N THR A 43 11.46 11.00 0.27
CA THR A 43 12.85 11.17 -0.19
C THR A 43 13.26 12.64 -0.13
N GLY A 44 12.42 13.56 -0.65
CA GLY A 44 12.67 15.00 -0.58
C GLY A 44 12.72 15.56 0.83
N VAL A 45 11.78 15.17 1.70
CA VAL A 45 11.76 15.61 3.12
C VAL A 45 13.01 15.11 3.84
N MET A 46 13.36 13.82 3.68
CA MET A 46 14.55 13.24 4.33
C MET A 46 15.83 13.94 3.86
N SER A 47 16.03 14.08 2.55
CA SER A 47 17.19 14.81 2.01
C SER A 47 17.22 16.27 2.44
N GLY A 48 16.07 16.94 2.50
CA GLY A 48 15.95 18.33 2.97
C GLY A 48 16.37 18.49 4.42
N LEU A 49 15.90 17.60 5.31
CA LEU A 49 16.30 17.57 6.72
C LEU A 49 17.80 17.30 6.89
N LEU A 50 18.37 16.37 6.13
CA LEU A 50 19.81 16.10 6.16
C LEU A 50 20.62 17.32 5.71
N GLY A 51 20.21 17.97 4.62
CA GLY A 51 20.86 19.17 4.11
C GLY A 51 20.81 20.34 5.09
N ALA A 52 19.66 20.59 5.69
CA ALA A 52 19.47 21.70 6.62
C ALA A 52 20.14 21.46 7.99
N SER A 53 20.18 20.22 8.48
CA SER A 53 20.80 19.88 9.77
C SER A 53 22.30 19.59 9.68
N GLY A 54 22.82 19.23 8.50
CA GLY A 54 24.17 18.72 8.33
C GLY A 54 24.42 17.35 8.98
N LEU A 55 23.37 16.67 9.44
CA LEU A 55 23.43 15.35 10.06
C LEU A 55 23.37 14.24 8.99
N GLY A 56 23.93 13.07 9.31
CA GLY A 56 23.65 11.84 8.57
C GLY A 56 22.37 11.16 9.09
N VAL A 57 21.81 10.23 8.30
CA VAL A 57 20.54 9.55 8.64
C VAL A 57 20.59 8.86 10.01
N GLU A 58 21.73 8.27 10.35
CA GLU A 58 21.94 7.61 11.66
C GLU A 58 21.72 8.55 12.85
N LYS A 59 22.26 9.77 12.78
CA LYS A 59 22.08 10.76 13.84
C LYS A 59 20.67 11.37 13.79
N LEU A 60 20.19 11.68 12.60
CA LEU A 60 18.87 12.28 12.41
C LEU A 60 17.75 11.39 12.96
N LEU A 61 17.85 10.07 12.78
CA LEU A 61 16.80 9.12 13.17
C LEU A 61 17.14 8.31 14.42
N HIS A 62 18.13 8.73 15.21
CA HIS A 62 18.60 7.94 16.35
C HIS A 62 17.50 7.66 17.39
N ALA A 63 16.64 8.65 17.67
CA ALA A 63 15.55 8.56 18.64
C ALA A 63 14.37 7.70 18.17
N VAL A 64 14.23 7.45 16.86
CA VAL A 64 13.11 6.68 16.30
C VAL A 64 13.25 5.20 16.67
N GLU A 65 12.27 4.64 17.37
CA GLU A 65 12.29 3.24 17.80
C GLU A 65 11.46 2.32 16.89
N VAL A 66 10.38 2.88 16.33
CA VAL A 66 9.44 2.17 15.46
C VAL A 66 9.31 2.90 14.14
N LEU A 67 9.44 2.16 13.04
CA LEU A 67 9.12 2.60 11.69
C LEU A 67 7.83 1.91 11.28
N VAL A 68 6.89 2.67 10.73
CA VAL A 68 5.70 2.13 10.07
C VAL A 68 5.68 2.61 8.64
N SER A 69 5.40 1.73 7.70
CA SER A 69 5.33 2.10 6.29
C SER A 69 4.14 1.48 5.59
N ILE A 70 3.63 2.19 4.59
CA ILE A 70 2.45 1.81 3.81
C ILE A 70 2.71 2.13 2.33
N SER A 71 2.33 1.23 1.41
CA SER A 71 2.35 1.47 -0.03
C SER A 71 3.65 2.13 -0.50
N GLY A 72 3.58 3.27 -1.21
CA GLY A 72 4.74 4.09 -1.61
C GLY A 72 5.75 4.40 -0.49
N GLY A 73 5.27 4.65 0.74
CA GLY A 73 6.12 4.79 1.93
C GLY A 73 6.89 3.51 2.28
N THR A 74 6.34 2.33 1.98
CA THR A 74 7.04 1.04 2.14
C THR A 74 8.16 0.86 1.12
N TRP A 75 7.99 1.33 -0.12
CA TRP A 75 9.09 1.35 -1.10
C TRP A 75 10.25 2.21 -0.60
N PHE A 76 9.93 3.43 -0.13
CA PHE A 76 10.90 4.36 0.43
C PHE A 76 11.63 3.75 1.63
N ALA A 77 10.89 3.25 2.62
CA ALA A 77 11.45 2.66 3.83
C ALA A 77 12.33 1.44 3.50
N ALA A 78 11.87 0.52 2.63
CA ALA A 78 12.65 -0.65 2.25
C ALA A 78 13.97 -0.27 1.57
N GLN A 79 13.95 0.70 0.64
CA GLN A 79 15.19 1.16 0.00
C GLN A 79 16.12 1.85 1.00
N LEU A 80 15.61 2.71 1.88
CA LEU A 80 16.43 3.38 2.89
C LEU A 80 17.04 2.40 3.90
N ILE A 81 16.33 1.31 4.22
CA ILE A 81 16.78 0.26 5.15
C ILE A 81 17.78 -0.69 4.48
N TYR A 82 17.54 -1.16 3.25
CA TYR A 82 18.28 -2.27 2.64
C TYR A 82 19.18 -1.90 1.46
N SER A 83 19.04 -0.70 0.87
CA SER A 83 19.87 -0.23 -0.25
C SER A 83 20.92 0.77 0.23
N PRO A 84 22.21 0.40 0.27
CA PRO A 84 23.29 1.37 0.50
C PRO A 84 23.37 2.43 -0.60
N ALA A 85 23.00 2.09 -1.83
CA ALA A 85 22.99 3.02 -2.97
C ALA A 85 21.92 4.10 -2.79
N PHE A 86 20.70 3.70 -2.39
CA PHE A 86 19.62 4.65 -2.13
C PHE A 86 19.92 5.54 -0.91
N LEU A 87 20.47 4.98 0.17
CA LEU A 87 20.93 5.78 1.32
C LEU A 87 21.96 6.84 0.88
N SER A 88 22.94 6.43 0.08
CA SER A 88 23.97 7.35 -0.45
C SER A 88 23.35 8.44 -1.33
N LEU A 89 22.35 8.10 -2.16
CA LEU A 89 21.60 9.06 -2.97
C LEU A 89 20.88 10.09 -2.10
N VAL A 90 20.13 9.64 -1.07
CA VAL A 90 19.40 10.51 -0.13
C VAL A 90 20.35 11.49 0.58
N GLU A 91 21.50 11.00 1.04
CA GLU A 91 22.52 11.85 1.68
C GLU A 91 23.21 12.80 0.69
N GLU A 92 23.48 12.36 -0.54
CA GLU A 92 24.09 13.21 -1.57
C GLU A 92 23.16 14.35 -1.99
N MET A 93 21.86 14.07 -2.15
CA MET A 93 20.86 15.11 -2.45
C MET A 93 20.74 16.14 -1.33
N GLY A 94 20.86 15.74 -0.07
CA GLY A 94 20.93 16.68 1.05
C GLY A 94 22.18 17.57 1.02
N LYS A 95 23.33 17.03 0.59
CA LYS A 95 24.59 17.78 0.45
C LYS A 95 24.61 18.73 -0.75
N LYS A 96 23.81 18.45 -1.79
CA LYS A 96 23.76 19.18 -3.08
C LYS A 96 22.32 19.48 -3.48
N PRO A 97 21.60 20.32 -2.71
CA PRO A 97 20.17 20.57 -2.93
C PRO A 97 19.85 21.11 -4.33
N GLU A 98 20.77 21.87 -4.95
CA GLU A 98 20.64 22.41 -6.30
C GLU A 98 20.65 21.35 -7.40
N ASP A 99 21.31 20.20 -7.16
CA ASP A 99 21.42 19.07 -8.08
C ASP A 99 20.47 17.92 -7.73
N ALA A 100 19.73 18.01 -6.62
CA ALA A 100 18.93 16.91 -6.09
C ALA A 100 17.95 16.32 -7.13
N GLY A 101 17.23 17.16 -7.88
CA GLY A 101 16.34 16.68 -8.94
C GLY A 101 17.09 15.89 -10.04
N LYS A 102 18.28 16.35 -10.46
CA LYS A 102 19.09 15.62 -11.45
C LYS A 102 19.59 14.29 -10.89
N LEU A 103 20.02 14.28 -9.63
CA LEU A 103 20.52 13.09 -8.94
C LEU A 103 19.41 12.05 -8.82
N PHE A 104 18.21 12.45 -8.37
CA PHE A 104 17.04 11.58 -8.26
C PHE A 104 16.60 11.04 -9.62
N TRP A 105 16.49 11.93 -10.62
CA TRP A 105 16.14 11.55 -11.98
C TRP A 105 17.07 10.47 -12.53
N LYS A 106 18.38 10.72 -12.47
CA LYS A 106 19.38 9.83 -13.02
C LYS A 106 19.50 8.52 -12.25
N SER A 107 19.46 8.58 -10.92
CA SER A 107 19.86 7.45 -10.07
C SER A 107 18.69 6.59 -9.62
N TRP A 108 17.46 7.08 -9.74
CA TRP A 108 16.27 6.36 -9.29
C TRP A 108 15.17 6.34 -10.36
N VAL A 109 14.75 7.49 -10.88
CA VAL A 109 13.62 7.55 -11.84
C VAL A 109 13.96 6.85 -13.17
N VAL A 110 15.13 7.12 -13.77
CA VAL A 110 15.54 6.47 -15.02
C VAL A 110 15.66 4.95 -14.85
N PRO A 111 16.38 4.40 -13.83
CA PRO A 111 16.39 2.95 -13.57
C PRO A 111 15.00 2.35 -13.35
N PHE A 112 14.10 3.06 -12.67
CA PHE A 112 12.70 2.65 -12.52
C PHE A 112 12.00 2.54 -13.89
N LEU A 113 12.10 3.57 -14.74
CA LEU A 113 11.53 3.57 -16.08
C LEU A 113 12.13 2.46 -16.97
N GLU A 114 13.44 2.28 -16.92
CA GLU A 114 14.14 1.21 -17.63
C GLU A 114 13.63 -0.16 -17.19
N SER A 115 13.40 -0.36 -15.89
CA SER A 115 12.85 -1.62 -15.38
C SER A 115 11.48 -1.94 -15.95
N MET A 116 10.61 -0.94 -16.15
CA MET A 116 9.31 -1.12 -16.79
C MET A 116 9.45 -1.50 -18.27
N VAL A 117 10.48 -1.01 -18.95
CA VAL A 117 10.73 -1.33 -20.37
C VAL A 117 11.42 -2.68 -20.53
N THR A 118 12.39 -3.03 -19.68
CA THR A 118 13.18 -4.28 -19.78
C THR A 118 12.36 -5.54 -19.47
N ILE A 119 11.21 -5.41 -18.80
CA ILE A 119 10.24 -6.51 -18.65
C ILE A 119 9.85 -7.17 -20.00
N LYS A 120 10.11 -6.50 -21.14
CA LYS A 120 9.73 -6.91 -22.50
C LYS A 120 10.46 -8.10 -23.16
N SER A 121 11.55 -8.68 -22.63
CA SER A 121 12.48 -9.44 -23.52
C SER A 121 12.64 -10.96 -23.32
N THR A 122 11.86 -11.67 -22.50
CA THR A 122 12.17 -13.09 -22.19
C THR A 122 11.55 -14.19 -23.06
N GLY A 123 10.77 -13.93 -24.13
CA GLY A 123 10.52 -15.04 -25.08
C GLY A 123 9.33 -15.04 -26.04
N SER A 124 8.65 -13.94 -26.32
CA SER A 124 7.53 -13.95 -27.28
C SER A 124 7.75 -12.93 -28.39
N SER A 125 7.99 -13.39 -29.62
CA SER A 125 7.95 -12.56 -30.83
C SER A 125 6.50 -12.26 -31.19
N SER A 126 5.87 -11.40 -30.42
CA SER A 126 4.49 -10.99 -30.68
C SER A 126 4.45 -10.13 -31.94
N PRO A 127 3.44 -10.26 -32.82
CA PRO A 127 3.21 -9.30 -33.91
C PRO A 127 2.92 -7.87 -33.40
N TRP A 128 2.78 -7.70 -32.09
CA TRP A 128 2.63 -6.43 -31.38
C TRP A 128 3.92 -5.98 -30.67
N ASP A 129 5.07 -6.59 -30.96
CA ASP A 129 6.35 -6.11 -30.47
C ASP A 129 6.53 -4.65 -30.90
N PRO A 130 6.61 -3.69 -29.95
CA PRO A 130 6.94 -2.33 -30.32
C PRO A 130 8.33 -2.34 -31.00
N PRO A 131 8.59 -1.43 -31.95
CA PRO A 131 9.88 -1.36 -32.62
C PRO A 131 11.01 -1.36 -31.59
N LYS A 132 12.10 -2.09 -31.89
CA LYS A 132 13.25 -2.35 -31.01
C LYS A 132 13.59 -1.14 -30.11
N PRO A 133 13.94 -1.37 -28.83
CA PRO A 133 14.12 -0.32 -27.82
C PRO A 133 15.23 0.71 -28.11
N SER A 134 16.06 0.52 -29.15
CA SER A 134 16.94 1.59 -29.65
C SER A 134 16.19 2.78 -30.25
N LYS A 135 14.85 2.71 -30.37
CA LYS A 135 13.96 3.81 -30.74
C LYS A 135 12.67 3.81 -29.91
N VAL A 136 12.72 3.67 -28.59
CA VAL A 136 11.65 4.30 -27.78
C VAL A 136 11.88 5.79 -27.98
N PRO A 137 11.10 6.49 -28.83
CA PRO A 137 11.46 7.85 -29.14
C PRO A 137 11.18 8.66 -27.87
N GLN A 138 12.13 9.48 -27.46
CA GLN A 138 11.95 10.43 -26.35
C GLN A 138 10.64 11.24 -26.50
N THR A 139 10.04 11.30 -27.69
CA THR A 139 8.74 11.90 -27.96
C THR A 139 7.54 11.21 -27.32
N VAL A 140 7.59 9.93 -26.92
CA VAL A 140 6.48 9.31 -26.13
C VAL A 140 6.55 9.73 -24.67
N LEU A 141 7.77 9.91 -24.14
CA LEU A 141 8.00 10.46 -22.79
C LEU A 141 7.82 11.99 -22.76
N LYS A 142 8.08 12.69 -23.87
CA LYS A 142 7.96 14.15 -24.02
C LYS A 142 6.69 14.61 -24.77
N ASN A 143 5.64 13.79 -24.86
CA ASN A 143 4.47 14.16 -25.66
C ASN A 143 3.62 15.21 -24.92
N ASP A 144 3.94 16.48 -25.12
CA ASP A 144 3.26 17.66 -24.55
C ASP A 144 1.74 17.68 -24.80
N ARG A 145 1.23 16.90 -25.78
CA ARG A 145 -0.21 16.85 -26.12
C ARG A 145 -1.11 16.32 -25.01
N PHE A 146 -0.58 15.61 -24.02
CA PHE A 146 -1.36 15.23 -22.83
C PHE A 146 -1.56 16.39 -21.85
N HIS A 147 -0.72 17.42 -21.90
CA HIS A 147 -0.85 18.62 -21.05
C HIS A 147 -1.99 19.55 -21.51
N GLU A 148 -2.43 19.42 -22.77
CA GLU A 148 -3.44 20.28 -23.37
C GLU A 148 -4.87 19.71 -23.33
N LEU A 149 -5.10 18.56 -22.69
CA LEU A 149 -6.48 18.12 -22.43
C LEU A 149 -7.14 19.18 -21.55
N PRO A 150 -8.17 19.91 -22.03
CA PRO A 150 -8.73 21.02 -21.30
C PRO A 150 -9.34 20.51 -20.00
N GLY A 151 -8.61 20.71 -18.91
CA GLY A 151 -9.16 20.67 -17.57
C GLY A 151 -10.24 21.73 -17.53
N ARG A 152 -11.51 21.33 -17.65
CA ARG A 152 -12.60 22.23 -17.31
C ARG A 152 -12.39 22.65 -15.87
N GLU A 153 -12.14 23.93 -15.66
CA GLU A 153 -12.19 24.57 -14.34
C GLU A 153 -13.44 24.04 -13.61
N GLY A 154 -13.23 23.22 -12.58
CA GLY A 154 -14.32 22.68 -11.75
C GLY A 154 -14.81 21.25 -12.02
N LYS A 155 -14.15 20.41 -12.83
CA LYS A 155 -14.41 18.95 -12.83
C LYS A 155 -13.15 18.15 -12.44
N PRO A 156 -13.27 17.11 -11.59
CA PRO A 156 -12.17 16.61 -10.77
C PRO A 156 -11.08 15.90 -11.59
N GLY A 157 -9.82 16.23 -11.29
CA GLY A 157 -8.60 15.60 -11.82
C GLY A 157 -8.49 14.09 -11.58
N ILE A 158 -9.36 13.53 -10.74
CA ILE A 158 -9.46 12.11 -10.37
C ILE A 158 -9.52 11.18 -11.59
N TRP A 159 -10.20 11.58 -12.68
CA TRP A 159 -10.28 10.73 -13.89
C TRP A 159 -8.97 10.68 -14.68
N ILE A 160 -8.19 11.76 -14.67
CA ILE A 160 -6.87 11.78 -15.29
C ILE A 160 -5.93 10.89 -14.48
N ASP A 161 -5.97 10.99 -13.15
CA ASP A 161 -5.18 10.15 -12.25
C ASP A 161 -5.53 8.66 -12.42
N PHE A 162 -6.82 8.32 -12.52
CA PHE A 162 -7.26 6.94 -12.74
C PHE A 162 -6.81 6.41 -14.12
N VAL A 163 -7.01 7.17 -15.20
CA VAL A 163 -6.58 6.78 -16.54
C VAL A 163 -5.06 6.62 -16.60
N GLN A 164 -4.33 7.42 -15.86
CA GLN A 164 -2.87 7.38 -15.75
C GLN A 164 -2.35 6.16 -14.99
N ILE A 165 -2.89 5.91 -13.80
CA ILE A 165 -2.61 4.66 -13.07
C ILE A 165 -2.92 3.48 -13.98
N LEU A 166 -4.07 3.53 -14.66
CA LEU A 166 -4.45 2.51 -15.61
C LEU A 166 -3.42 2.39 -16.74
N PHE A 167 -2.90 3.48 -17.30
CA PHE A 167 -1.82 3.42 -18.31
C PHE A 167 -0.54 2.75 -17.81
N GLU A 168 -0.09 3.08 -16.60
CA GLU A 168 1.12 2.47 -16.01
C GLU A 168 0.92 0.99 -15.76
N VAL A 169 -0.23 0.65 -15.20
CA VAL A 169 -0.65 -0.73 -14.98
C VAL A 169 -0.76 -1.47 -16.30
N ILE A 170 -1.37 -0.87 -17.31
CA ILE A 170 -1.44 -1.42 -18.65
C ILE A 170 -0.02 -1.64 -19.19
N TYR A 171 0.85 -0.64 -19.11
CA TYR A 171 2.22 -0.73 -19.60
C TYR A 171 3.03 -1.82 -18.91
N ALA A 172 2.90 -1.93 -17.59
CA ALA A 172 3.55 -2.93 -16.76
C ALA A 172 3.13 -4.37 -17.10
N PHE A 173 1.91 -4.54 -17.62
CA PHE A 173 1.27 -5.87 -17.74
C PHE A 173 0.73 -6.20 -19.14
N ILE A 174 1.05 -5.40 -20.17
CA ILE A 174 0.68 -5.71 -21.57
C ILE A 174 1.26 -7.05 -22.04
N HIS A 175 2.38 -7.49 -21.47
CA HIS A 175 3.22 -8.50 -22.12
C HIS A 175 3.22 -9.91 -21.49
N GLU A 176 2.55 -10.18 -20.37
CA GLU A 176 2.50 -11.54 -19.78
C GLU A 176 1.45 -11.65 -18.66
N HIS A 177 1.01 -12.87 -18.34
CA HIS A 177 0.22 -13.22 -17.13
C HIS A 177 1.08 -13.09 -15.85
N GLY A 178 1.60 -11.88 -15.60
CA GLY A 178 2.39 -11.57 -14.42
C GLY A 178 1.51 -11.43 -13.17
N ASN A 179 2.10 -11.69 -12.00
CA ASN A 179 1.52 -11.27 -10.73
C ASN A 179 2.21 -9.99 -10.23
N TRP A 180 1.57 -9.30 -9.30
CA TRP A 180 2.08 -8.05 -8.73
C TRP A 180 3.46 -8.21 -8.06
N GLU A 181 3.70 -9.35 -7.39
CA GLU A 181 4.97 -9.62 -6.69
C GLU A 181 6.16 -9.67 -7.66
N ASP A 182 5.99 -10.31 -8.82
CA ASP A 182 7.02 -10.40 -9.85
C ASP A 182 7.33 -9.01 -10.43
N PHE A 183 6.31 -8.16 -10.63
CA PHE A 183 6.50 -6.78 -11.07
C PHE A 183 7.32 -5.97 -10.06
N VAL A 184 6.93 -5.98 -8.79
CA VAL A 184 7.65 -5.29 -7.71
C VAL A 184 9.07 -5.81 -7.57
N GLY A 185 9.26 -7.12 -7.65
CA GLY A 185 10.57 -7.74 -7.58
C GLY A 185 11.49 -7.38 -8.74
N LYS A 186 10.96 -7.29 -9.97
CA LYS A 186 11.72 -6.83 -11.13
C LYS A 186 12.14 -5.37 -11.00
N ILE A 187 11.26 -4.50 -10.48
CA ILE A 187 11.57 -3.08 -10.27
C ILE A 187 12.69 -2.94 -9.23
N LEU A 188 12.48 -3.47 -8.01
CA LEU A 188 13.42 -3.34 -6.90
C LEU A 188 14.80 -3.95 -7.20
N ASN A 189 14.83 -5.06 -7.95
CA ASN A 189 16.06 -5.70 -8.36
C ASN A 189 16.77 -4.95 -9.51
N THR A 190 16.03 -4.43 -10.49
CA THR A 190 16.62 -3.67 -11.62
C THR A 190 17.28 -2.38 -11.15
N MET A 191 16.68 -1.69 -10.17
CA MET A 191 17.29 -0.53 -9.55
C MET A 191 18.55 -0.87 -8.72
N ARG A 192 18.88 -2.16 -8.57
CA ARG A 192 19.97 -2.70 -7.73
C ARG A 192 19.87 -2.29 -6.26
N ASP A 193 18.66 -1.98 -5.82
CA ASP A 193 18.43 -1.46 -4.48
C ASP A 193 18.26 -2.56 -3.46
N VAL A 194 17.32 -3.47 -3.71
CA VAL A 194 16.98 -4.54 -2.77
C VAL A 194 17.18 -5.87 -3.46
N SER A 195 18.07 -6.70 -2.91
CA SER A 195 18.34 -8.03 -3.43
C SER A 195 17.07 -8.88 -3.44
N SER A 196 16.88 -9.69 -4.49
CA SER A 196 15.80 -10.68 -4.54
C SER A 196 15.88 -11.76 -3.46
N GLN A 197 17.05 -11.87 -2.80
CA GLN A 197 17.28 -12.76 -1.66
C GLN A 197 17.17 -12.05 -0.30
N ALA A 198 16.92 -10.74 -0.30
CA ALA A 198 16.76 -10.00 0.95
C ALA A 198 15.48 -10.44 1.67
N THR A 199 15.62 -10.67 2.96
CA THR A 199 14.53 -10.95 3.91
C THR A 199 14.42 -9.82 4.92
N LEU A 200 13.30 -9.73 5.63
CA LEU A 200 13.11 -8.75 6.70
C LEU A 200 14.20 -8.83 7.79
N GLY A 201 14.83 -9.99 7.97
CA GLY A 201 15.98 -10.21 8.86
C GLY A 201 17.35 -10.00 8.23
N SER A 202 17.43 -9.65 6.94
CA SER A 202 18.70 -9.43 6.25
C SER A 202 19.45 -8.22 6.83
N LYS A 203 20.75 -8.11 6.49
CA LYS A 203 21.58 -6.98 6.88
C LYS A 203 20.94 -5.67 6.40
N THR A 204 20.83 -4.71 7.31
CA THR A 204 20.33 -3.37 7.04
C THR A 204 21.47 -2.36 6.99
N ASN A 205 21.18 -1.17 6.48
CA ASN A 205 22.01 0.01 6.70
C ASN A 205 22.16 0.27 8.21
N PRO A 206 23.32 0.78 8.69
CA PRO A 206 23.63 0.90 10.12
C PRO A 206 22.57 1.67 10.91
N TRP A 207 22.07 2.77 10.35
CA TRP A 207 21.06 3.61 11.00
C TRP A 207 19.80 2.86 11.41
N ALA A 208 19.42 1.82 10.67
CA ALA A 208 18.16 1.11 10.86
C ALA A 208 18.25 -0.02 11.89
N SER A 209 19.47 -0.42 12.25
CA SER A 209 19.69 -1.59 13.11
C SER A 209 18.97 -1.45 14.46
N SER A 210 18.41 -2.56 14.93
CA SER A 210 17.66 -2.70 16.18
C SER A 210 16.34 -1.92 16.28
N LYS A 211 15.93 -1.17 15.25
CA LYS A 211 14.60 -0.55 15.18
C LYS A 211 13.55 -1.60 14.84
N THR A 212 12.32 -1.36 15.27
CA THR A 212 11.17 -2.18 14.85
C THR A 212 10.62 -1.61 13.56
N TRP A 213 10.45 -2.42 12.54
CA TRP A 213 9.77 -2.02 11.32
C TRP A 213 8.45 -2.79 11.18
N LEU A 214 7.37 -2.04 11.02
CA LEU A 214 6.03 -2.52 10.75
C LEU A 214 5.68 -2.22 9.30
N VAL A 215 5.66 -3.25 8.46
CA VAL A 215 5.21 -3.16 7.08
C VAL A 215 3.71 -3.37 7.06
N SER A 216 2.95 -2.28 6.99
CA SER A 216 1.50 -2.34 7.09
C SER A 216 0.89 -2.93 5.83
N VAL A 217 -0.07 -3.83 6.01
CA VAL A 217 -0.81 -4.52 4.98
C VAL A 217 -2.26 -4.67 5.41
N SER A 218 -3.12 -5.10 4.49
CA SER A 218 -4.51 -5.41 4.79
C SER A 218 -4.79 -6.87 4.48
N VAL A 219 -5.28 -7.63 5.45
CA VAL A 219 -5.74 -9.00 5.23
C VAL A 219 -7.20 -8.95 4.81
N ALA A 220 -7.54 -9.66 3.73
CA ALA A 220 -8.94 -9.76 3.36
C ALA A 220 -9.67 -10.62 4.41
N SER A 221 -10.43 -9.95 5.26
CA SER A 221 -11.12 -10.57 6.38
C SER A 221 -12.61 -10.72 6.13
N ALA A 222 -13.12 -10.18 5.01
CA ALA A 222 -14.42 -10.43 4.37
C ALA A 222 -15.46 -11.08 5.30
N GLY A 223 -15.73 -10.43 6.45
CA GLY A 223 -16.39 -11.10 7.56
C GLY A 223 -17.90 -11.22 7.36
N ASN A 224 -18.71 -10.93 8.38
CA ASN A 224 -20.17 -10.89 8.20
C ASN A 224 -20.67 -9.68 7.37
N GLY A 225 -19.75 -8.86 6.84
CA GLY A 225 -20.07 -7.71 5.98
C GLY A 225 -20.70 -6.53 6.71
N THR A 226 -20.49 -6.41 8.04
CA THR A 226 -21.08 -5.33 8.85
C THR A 226 -20.07 -4.34 9.44
N GLY A 227 -18.76 -4.62 9.40
CA GLY A 227 -17.74 -3.73 9.95
C GLY A 227 -17.28 -2.62 9.00
N PRO A 228 -16.25 -1.84 9.37
CA PRO A 228 -15.68 -0.79 8.53
C PRO A 228 -15.24 -1.30 7.16
N GLY A 229 -15.41 -0.48 6.12
CA GLY A 229 -15.07 -0.86 4.74
C GLY A 229 -15.99 -1.93 4.14
N SER A 230 -17.13 -2.22 4.78
CA SER A 230 -18.15 -3.14 4.24
C SER A 230 -19.29 -2.40 3.55
N CYS A 231 -20.02 -3.10 2.69
CA CYS A 231 -21.25 -2.60 2.07
C CYS A 231 -22.30 -2.10 3.07
N ALA A 232 -22.37 -2.71 4.26
CA ALA A 232 -23.31 -2.26 5.28
C ALA A 232 -22.93 -0.88 5.82
N SER A 233 -21.63 -0.56 5.84
CA SER A 233 -21.10 0.70 6.35
C SER A 233 -21.20 1.87 5.34
N SER A 234 -21.30 1.60 4.03
CA SER A 234 -21.21 2.62 2.99
C SER A 234 -22.50 3.38 2.66
N GLY A 235 -23.63 3.04 3.29
CA GLY A 235 -24.91 3.74 3.10
C GLY A 235 -25.57 3.55 1.72
N PHE A 236 -24.82 3.21 0.67
CA PHE A 236 -25.33 3.02 -0.70
C PHE A 236 -25.58 1.54 -1.02
N ARG A 237 -26.80 1.08 -0.71
CA ARG A 237 -27.19 -0.34 -0.82
C ARG A 237 -27.42 -0.95 -2.22
N PRO A 238 -27.80 -0.22 -3.29
CA PRO A 238 -28.27 -0.86 -4.53
C PRO A 238 -27.15 -1.36 -5.46
N LEU A 239 -25.92 -0.87 -5.30
CA LEU A 239 -24.80 -1.16 -6.22
C LEU A 239 -23.52 -1.59 -5.49
N CYS A 240 -23.66 -2.13 -4.28
CA CYS A 240 -22.50 -2.61 -3.55
C CYS A 240 -22.04 -3.97 -4.07
N ILE A 241 -20.81 -3.99 -4.58
CA ILE A 241 -20.24 -5.10 -5.36
C ILE A 241 -20.04 -6.36 -4.50
N ALA A 242 -19.82 -6.21 -3.18
CA ALA A 242 -19.67 -7.35 -2.27
C ALA A 242 -21.00 -7.95 -1.76
N LYS A 243 -22.17 -7.38 -2.14
CA LYS A 243 -23.49 -7.93 -1.77
C LYS A 243 -23.93 -9.10 -2.67
N ALA A 244 -23.16 -9.41 -3.70
CA ALA A 244 -23.57 -10.34 -4.74
C ALA A 244 -23.30 -11.81 -4.33
N TYR A 245 -24.39 -12.49 -3.96
CA TYR A 245 -24.60 -13.95 -3.85
C TYR A 245 -24.50 -14.60 -2.45
N HIS A 246 -25.67 -14.72 -1.81
CA HIS A 246 -26.09 -15.82 -0.90
C HIS A 246 -25.22 -16.27 0.29
N GLY A 247 -24.31 -15.46 0.85
CA GLY A 247 -23.60 -15.94 2.05
C GLY A 247 -22.69 -14.98 2.82
N GLY A 248 -22.49 -13.74 2.34
CA GLY A 248 -21.54 -12.78 2.92
C GLY A 248 -20.40 -12.45 1.94
N PRO A 249 -19.56 -11.46 2.26
CA PRO A 249 -18.40 -11.12 1.43
C PRO A 249 -17.42 -12.30 1.35
N SER A 250 -16.84 -12.51 0.17
CA SER A 250 -15.84 -13.56 -0.09
C SER A 250 -14.76 -13.03 -1.03
N VAL A 251 -13.56 -13.59 -0.93
CA VAL A 251 -12.39 -13.22 -1.72
C VAL A 251 -12.15 -14.28 -2.78
N GLY A 252 -12.01 -13.88 -4.05
CA GLY A 252 -11.70 -14.81 -5.14
C GLY A 252 -10.27 -15.35 -5.02
N VAL A 253 -10.11 -16.67 -4.96
CA VAL A 253 -8.81 -17.37 -4.99
C VAL A 253 -8.41 -17.74 -6.40
N TYR A 254 -9.33 -18.35 -7.13
CA TYR A 254 -9.08 -18.90 -8.46
C TYR A 254 -10.37 -18.89 -9.28
N ARG A 255 -10.27 -18.74 -10.60
CA ARG A 255 -11.41 -18.90 -11.50
C ARG A 255 -10.96 -19.14 -12.95
N ASN A 256 -11.69 -19.97 -13.71
CA ASN A 256 -11.42 -20.21 -15.12
C ASN A 256 -12.67 -20.29 -16.02
N GLY A 257 -13.67 -19.44 -15.75
CA GLY A 257 -14.96 -19.40 -16.47
C GLY A 257 -15.95 -20.47 -16.00
N THR A 258 -15.50 -21.73 -15.93
CA THR A 258 -16.34 -22.88 -15.51
C THR A 258 -16.33 -23.11 -14.01
N PHE A 259 -15.19 -22.85 -13.36
CA PHE A 259 -14.99 -23.09 -11.93
C PHE A 259 -14.52 -21.84 -11.22
N GLY A 260 -14.80 -21.75 -9.92
CA GLY A 260 -14.27 -20.70 -9.05
C GLY A 260 -14.03 -21.20 -7.63
N VAL A 261 -12.98 -20.68 -6.99
CA VAL A 261 -12.69 -20.88 -5.58
C VAL A 261 -12.74 -19.51 -4.91
N THR A 262 -13.46 -19.42 -3.81
CA THR A 262 -13.42 -18.25 -2.92
C THR A 262 -13.04 -18.67 -1.52
N TYR A 263 -12.61 -17.72 -0.69
CA TYR A 263 -12.66 -17.91 0.76
C TYR A 263 -13.43 -16.78 1.44
N SER A 264 -13.99 -17.07 2.61
CA SER A 264 -14.58 -16.09 3.51
C SER A 264 -14.09 -16.34 4.93
N CYS A 265 -14.23 -15.35 5.82
CA CYS A 265 -13.89 -15.50 7.23
C CYS A 265 -15.17 -15.38 8.07
N PRO A 266 -15.99 -16.44 8.15
CA PRO A 266 -17.19 -16.40 8.99
C PRO A 266 -16.81 -16.17 10.46
N SER A 267 -17.28 -15.05 11.01
CA SER A 267 -17.19 -14.79 12.45
C SER A 267 -18.27 -15.55 13.19
N SER A 268 -17.89 -16.45 14.09
CA SER A 268 -18.78 -16.95 15.15
C SER A 268 -19.09 -15.89 16.21
N ARG A 269 -18.31 -14.80 16.24
CA ARG A 269 -18.48 -13.68 17.17
C ARG A 269 -19.62 -12.78 16.70
N SER A 270 -20.36 -12.20 17.65
CA SER A 270 -21.41 -11.20 17.43
C SER A 270 -20.89 -9.84 16.92
N ARG A 271 -19.60 -9.75 16.60
CA ARG A 271 -18.91 -8.51 16.27
C ARG A 271 -18.98 -8.23 14.76
N ALA A 272 -19.04 -6.94 14.43
CA ALA A 272 -18.85 -6.47 13.07
C ALA A 272 -17.38 -6.66 12.63
N MET A 273 -17.16 -7.37 11.54
CA MET A 273 -15.84 -7.55 10.93
C MET A 273 -15.68 -6.62 9.73
N SER A 274 -14.50 -6.02 9.58
CA SER A 274 -14.18 -5.24 8.39
C SER A 274 -14.07 -6.16 7.15
N SER A 275 -14.15 -5.57 5.95
CA SER A 275 -13.83 -6.32 4.71
C SER A 275 -12.32 -6.58 4.59
N TRP A 276 -11.54 -5.66 5.17
CA TRP A 276 -10.09 -5.64 5.19
C TRP A 276 -9.64 -5.37 6.62
N ALA A 277 -8.96 -6.32 7.26
CA ALA A 277 -8.42 -6.16 8.60
C ALA A 277 -7.00 -5.59 8.50
N PRO A 278 -6.65 -4.57 9.29
CA PRO A 278 -5.29 -4.05 9.34
C PRO A 278 -4.35 -5.12 9.90
N ALA A 279 -3.20 -5.26 9.27
CA ALA A 279 -2.17 -6.20 9.66
C ALA A 279 -0.79 -5.60 9.40
N ALA A 280 0.26 -6.13 10.01
CA ALA A 280 1.62 -5.68 9.73
C ALA A 280 2.62 -6.80 9.87
N PHE A 281 3.48 -6.97 8.86
CA PHE A 281 4.73 -7.72 9.07
C PHE A 281 5.58 -6.93 10.04
N SER A 282 6.08 -7.59 11.09
CA SER A 282 6.88 -6.93 12.11
C SER A 282 8.22 -7.60 12.22
N VAL A 283 9.28 -6.78 12.18
CA VAL A 283 10.64 -7.26 12.32
C VAL A 283 11.47 -6.29 13.15
N LYS A 284 12.41 -6.83 13.93
CA LYS A 284 13.50 -6.04 14.49
C LYS A 284 14.67 -6.07 13.53
N LEU A 285 14.93 -4.92 12.92
CA LEU A 285 15.88 -4.77 11.83
C LEU A 285 17.30 -5.16 12.26
N GLY A 286 17.97 -6.00 11.46
CA GLY A 286 19.31 -6.50 11.77
C GLY A 286 19.40 -7.47 12.95
N VAL A 287 18.27 -7.98 13.46
CA VAL A 287 18.22 -8.99 14.54
C VAL A 287 17.48 -10.24 14.03
N PRO A 288 18.21 -11.28 13.57
CA PRO A 288 17.64 -12.41 12.84
C PRO A 288 16.56 -13.22 13.57
N GLU A 289 16.54 -13.20 14.91
CA GLU A 289 15.69 -14.05 15.76
C GLU A 289 14.81 -13.25 16.73
N ALA A 290 14.59 -11.96 16.46
CA ALA A 290 13.71 -11.17 17.32
C ALA A 290 12.25 -11.64 17.19
N PRO A 291 11.49 -11.71 18.30
CA PRO A 291 10.06 -11.99 18.25
C PRO A 291 9.35 -10.91 17.41
N SER A 292 8.43 -11.35 16.55
CA SER A 292 7.58 -10.47 15.75
C SER A 292 6.37 -9.98 16.54
N ALA A 293 5.82 -8.81 16.16
CA ALA A 293 4.48 -8.41 16.58
C ALA A 293 3.44 -9.48 16.27
N THR A 294 2.29 -9.37 16.94
CA THR A 294 1.06 -9.97 16.43
C THR A 294 0.78 -9.40 15.05
N PHE A 295 0.76 -10.26 14.03
CA PHE A 295 0.58 -9.83 12.64
C PHE A 295 -0.77 -9.12 12.43
N CYS A 296 -1.84 -9.58 13.09
CA CYS A 296 -3.14 -8.94 13.06
C CYS A 296 -3.91 -9.24 14.35
N HIS A 297 -4.39 -8.20 15.04
CA HIS A 297 -5.01 -8.34 16.37
C HIS A 297 -6.38 -9.03 16.31
N ASP A 298 -7.21 -8.67 15.34
CA ASP A 298 -8.54 -9.26 15.16
C ASP A 298 -8.52 -10.51 14.28
N CYS A 299 -7.33 -10.96 13.84
CA CYS A 299 -7.20 -12.16 13.03
C CYS A 299 -7.04 -13.45 13.84
N GLN A 300 -6.89 -13.34 15.16
CA GLN A 300 -6.81 -14.49 16.05
C GLN A 300 -8.15 -15.24 16.03
N ASP A 301 -8.08 -16.54 15.75
CA ASP A 301 -9.23 -17.43 15.58
C ASP A 301 -10.08 -17.17 14.33
N LEU A 302 -9.57 -16.45 13.32
CA LEU A 302 -10.26 -16.36 12.04
C LEU A 302 -10.32 -17.74 11.38
N GLU A 303 -11.52 -18.32 11.36
CA GLU A 303 -11.81 -19.48 10.53
C GLU A 303 -11.87 -19.01 9.08
N ILE A 304 -10.85 -19.34 8.30
CA ILE A 304 -10.91 -19.19 6.84
C ILE A 304 -11.69 -20.36 6.28
N ARG A 305 -12.75 -20.08 5.49
CA ARG A 305 -13.60 -21.06 4.84
C ARG A 305 -13.46 -20.96 3.32
N TYR A 306 -12.84 -21.96 2.71
CA TYR A 306 -12.78 -22.09 1.25
C TYR A 306 -14.08 -22.68 0.72
N THR A 307 -14.54 -22.19 -0.43
CA THR A 307 -15.71 -22.70 -1.15
C THR A 307 -15.35 -22.85 -2.63
N GLY A 308 -15.36 -24.09 -3.12
CA GLY A 308 -15.32 -24.38 -4.55
C GLY A 308 -16.73 -24.31 -5.14
N VAL A 309 -16.86 -23.70 -6.31
CA VAL A 309 -18.11 -23.66 -7.08
C VAL A 309 -17.83 -24.18 -8.48
N THR A 310 -18.44 -25.31 -8.80
CA THR A 310 -18.49 -25.87 -10.15
C THR A 310 -19.79 -25.46 -10.82
N ARG A 311 -19.72 -24.82 -11.99
CA ARG A 311 -20.92 -24.56 -12.79
C ARG A 311 -21.28 -25.78 -13.64
N THR A 312 -21.82 -26.82 -13.02
CA THR A 312 -22.59 -27.85 -13.71
C THR A 312 -24.09 -27.57 -13.51
N LYS A 313 -24.93 -27.88 -14.51
CA LYS A 313 -26.39 -27.72 -14.39
C LYS A 313 -26.91 -28.59 -13.24
N GLY A 314 -27.18 -28.04 -12.05
CA GLY A 314 -27.94 -28.77 -11.04
C GLY A 314 -27.81 -28.30 -9.59
N ASP A 315 -26.62 -28.35 -8.99
CA ASP A 315 -26.45 -28.06 -7.56
C ASP A 315 -25.00 -27.69 -7.22
N PRO A 316 -24.72 -26.55 -6.55
CA PRO A 316 -23.40 -26.27 -6.03
C PRO A 316 -23.10 -27.16 -4.82
N SER A 317 -22.18 -28.11 -4.94
CA SER A 317 -21.60 -28.78 -3.77
C SER A 317 -20.57 -27.84 -3.13
N ALA A 318 -20.91 -27.27 -1.97
CA ALA A 318 -19.97 -26.49 -1.18
C ALA A 318 -19.30 -27.37 -0.12
N THR A 319 -17.97 -27.41 -0.12
CA THR A 319 -17.20 -28.03 0.95
C THR A 319 -16.29 -27.02 1.61
N SER A 320 -16.33 -26.97 2.93
CA SER A 320 -15.57 -26.05 3.77
C SER A 320 -14.47 -26.77 4.54
N ARG A 321 -13.41 -26.02 4.84
CA ARG A 321 -12.30 -26.42 5.69
C ARG A 321 -11.79 -25.20 6.44
N LYS A 322 -11.31 -25.40 7.67
CA LYS A 322 -10.79 -24.37 8.57
C LYS A 322 -9.26 -24.29 8.48
N GLY A 323 -8.73 -23.07 8.50
CA GLY A 323 -7.32 -22.76 8.73
C GLY A 323 -7.15 -21.71 9.85
N ASP A 324 -5.92 -21.53 10.33
CA ASP A 324 -5.53 -20.52 11.32
C ASP A 324 -4.46 -19.59 10.72
N LEU A 325 -4.55 -18.29 11.03
CA LEU A 325 -3.64 -17.28 10.50
C LEU A 325 -2.50 -17.02 11.50
N TYR A 326 -1.28 -17.39 11.11
CA TYR A 326 -0.08 -17.27 11.95
C TYR A 326 0.75 -16.03 11.60
N ALA A 327 1.55 -15.60 12.57
CA ALA A 327 2.45 -14.47 12.43
C ALA A 327 3.60 -14.76 11.45
N PHE A 328 4.15 -13.69 10.91
CA PHE A 328 5.23 -13.75 9.93
C PHE A 328 6.52 -13.21 10.54
N GLY A 329 7.57 -14.02 10.50
CA GLY A 329 8.87 -13.67 11.08
C GLY A 329 9.88 -13.03 10.12
N THR A 330 11.11 -12.96 10.59
CA THR A 330 12.29 -12.36 9.92
C THR A 330 12.64 -12.99 8.57
N GLY A 331 12.22 -14.22 8.31
CA GLY A 331 12.47 -14.93 7.04
C GLY A 331 11.59 -14.48 5.86
N THR A 332 10.62 -13.58 6.10
CA THR A 332 9.76 -13.01 5.06
C THR A 332 10.60 -12.25 4.04
N PRO A 333 10.54 -12.55 2.73
CA PRO A 333 11.33 -11.83 1.75
C PRO A 333 10.83 -10.39 1.57
N VAL A 334 11.75 -9.42 1.49
CA VAL A 334 11.45 -7.98 1.54
C VAL A 334 10.54 -7.56 0.38
N ILE A 335 10.81 -8.09 -0.81
CA ILE A 335 10.04 -7.78 -2.03
C ILE A 335 8.56 -8.11 -1.84
N GLN A 336 8.25 -9.26 -1.27
CA GLN A 336 6.87 -9.70 -1.06
C GLN A 336 6.17 -8.88 0.02
N ALA A 337 6.87 -8.50 1.09
CA ALA A 337 6.34 -7.58 2.08
C ALA A 337 6.04 -6.19 1.47
N VAL A 338 6.94 -5.66 0.64
CA VAL A 338 6.76 -4.39 -0.08
C VAL A 338 5.59 -4.49 -1.08
N ALA A 339 5.54 -5.57 -1.85
CA ALA A 339 4.47 -5.84 -2.80
C ALA A 339 3.11 -5.93 -2.11
N ALA A 340 3.02 -6.67 -1.00
CA ALA A 340 1.81 -6.79 -0.21
C ALA A 340 1.36 -5.44 0.33
N SER A 341 2.29 -4.65 0.88
CA SER A 341 1.99 -3.30 1.40
C SER A 341 1.56 -2.31 0.33
N SER A 342 1.88 -2.58 -0.94
CA SER A 342 1.62 -1.68 -2.08
C SER A 342 0.65 -2.24 -3.10
N ALA A 343 -0.06 -3.32 -2.77
CA ALA A 343 -1.03 -3.97 -3.63
C ALA A 343 -2.32 -3.14 -3.74
N PHE A 344 -2.22 -1.91 -4.24
CA PHE A 344 -3.27 -0.88 -4.18
C PHE A 344 -4.57 -1.32 -4.87
N LEU A 345 -4.45 -2.09 -5.95
CA LEU A 345 -5.56 -2.71 -6.65
C LEU A 345 -5.91 -4.11 -6.10
N GLY A 346 -5.20 -4.58 -5.07
CA GLY A 346 -5.49 -5.81 -4.34
C GLY A 346 -6.95 -5.92 -3.86
N PRO A 347 -7.62 -4.82 -3.44
CA PRO A 347 -9.03 -4.84 -3.13
C PRO A 347 -9.97 -5.22 -4.28
N LEU A 348 -9.53 -5.10 -5.53
CA LEU A 348 -10.28 -5.59 -6.67
C LEU A 348 -10.49 -7.12 -6.63
N SER A 349 -9.68 -7.87 -5.89
CA SER A 349 -9.90 -9.31 -5.67
C SER A 349 -11.18 -9.64 -4.87
N ALA A 350 -11.69 -8.68 -4.09
CA ALA A 350 -12.98 -8.79 -3.41
C ALA A 350 -14.15 -8.46 -4.35
N ILE A 351 -13.86 -7.87 -5.52
CA ILE A 351 -14.82 -7.72 -6.59
C ILE A 351 -14.81 -9.03 -7.38
N PRO A 352 -15.96 -9.68 -7.61
CA PRO A 352 -16.05 -10.79 -8.54
C PRO A 352 -15.94 -10.27 -9.99
N LEU A 353 -14.78 -9.73 -10.37
CA LEU A 353 -14.43 -9.14 -11.68
C LEU A 353 -14.62 -10.10 -12.85
N ASN A 354 -14.81 -11.36 -12.51
CA ASN A 354 -14.69 -12.51 -13.38
C ASN A 354 -16.05 -13.19 -13.61
N LYS A 355 -17.19 -12.51 -13.39
CA LYS A 355 -18.39 -12.84 -14.19
C LYS A 355 -17.92 -12.81 -15.65
N GLU A 356 -18.20 -13.86 -16.43
CA GLU A 356 -17.95 -13.83 -17.88
C GLU A 356 -18.47 -12.51 -18.43
N GLY A 357 -17.54 -11.74 -18.97
CA GLY A 357 -17.80 -10.42 -19.50
C GLY A 357 -17.81 -9.25 -18.52
N PHE A 358 -17.55 -9.33 -17.22
CA PHE A 358 -17.51 -8.11 -16.36
C PHE A 358 -16.29 -7.25 -16.63
N ALA A 359 -15.07 -7.84 -16.61
CA ALA A 359 -13.88 -7.16 -17.08
C ALA A 359 -14.05 -6.67 -18.53
N GLU A 360 -14.63 -7.49 -19.42
CA GLU A 360 -14.95 -7.08 -20.79
C GLU A 360 -16.01 -5.98 -20.86
N ASN A 361 -16.98 -5.94 -19.95
CA ASN A 361 -18.04 -4.93 -19.90
C ASN A 361 -17.48 -3.61 -19.38
N ILE A 362 -16.58 -3.64 -18.38
CA ILE A 362 -15.83 -2.45 -17.95
C ILE A 362 -14.96 -1.98 -19.10
N ALA A 363 -14.17 -2.88 -19.71
CA ALA A 363 -13.30 -2.56 -20.84
C ALA A 363 -14.11 -1.98 -22.02
N ARG A 364 -15.27 -2.56 -22.34
CA ARG A 364 -16.19 -2.07 -23.38
C ARG A 364 -16.84 -0.74 -23.00
N ALA A 365 -17.19 -0.53 -21.73
CA ALA A 365 -17.74 0.73 -21.25
C ALA A 365 -16.70 1.85 -21.32
N VAL A 366 -15.46 1.56 -20.89
CA VAL A 366 -14.32 2.49 -20.99
C VAL A 366 -14.00 2.77 -22.46
N LYS A 367 -13.96 1.75 -23.31
CA LYS A 367 -13.78 1.90 -24.76
C LYS A 367 -14.84 2.82 -25.36
N GLY A 368 -16.13 2.51 -25.15
CA GLY A 368 -17.24 3.30 -25.70
C GLY A 368 -17.27 4.74 -25.17
N PHE A 369 -16.82 4.94 -23.92
CA PHE A 369 -16.63 6.28 -23.36
C PHE A 369 -15.50 7.04 -24.06
N LEU A 370 -14.35 6.40 -24.28
CA LEU A 370 -13.19 6.99 -24.96
C LEU A 370 -13.49 7.34 -26.42
N GLU A 371 -14.20 6.46 -27.13
CA GLU A 371 -14.68 6.70 -28.51
C GLU A 371 -15.66 7.89 -28.58
N GLY A 372 -16.31 8.24 -27.46
CA GLY A 372 -17.17 9.42 -27.34
C GLY A 372 -16.41 10.76 -27.38
N PHE A 373 -15.09 10.76 -27.18
CA PHE A 373 -14.27 11.97 -27.29
C PHE A 373 -13.78 12.19 -28.71
N LYS A 374 -14.15 13.32 -29.31
CA LYS A 374 -13.64 13.73 -30.62
C LYS A 374 -12.11 13.82 -30.58
N GLY A 375 -11.44 13.01 -31.41
CA GLY A 375 -9.99 13.06 -31.61
C GLY A 375 -9.20 11.94 -30.95
N ILE A 376 -9.84 11.06 -30.16
CA ILE A 376 -9.20 9.82 -29.70
C ILE A 376 -9.25 8.79 -30.82
N PRO A 377 -8.10 8.26 -31.32
CA PRO A 377 -8.11 7.21 -32.33
C PRO A 377 -8.63 5.88 -31.79
N ASP A 378 -9.40 5.13 -32.60
CA ASP A 378 -9.96 3.82 -32.21
C ASP A 378 -8.90 2.84 -31.70
N TRP A 379 -7.72 2.80 -32.34
CA TRP A 379 -6.62 1.92 -31.92
C TRP A 379 -6.17 2.20 -30.48
N PHE A 380 -6.29 3.44 -30.01
CA PHE A 380 -5.91 3.84 -28.66
C PHE A 380 -6.98 3.44 -27.64
N ALA A 381 -8.27 3.58 -28.01
CA ALA A 381 -9.37 3.08 -27.20
C ALA A 381 -9.30 1.54 -27.07
N ASP A 382 -8.96 0.82 -28.15
CA ASP A 382 -8.70 -0.62 -28.13
C ASP A 382 -7.50 -0.99 -27.27
N PHE A 383 -6.40 -0.25 -27.40
CA PHE A 383 -5.22 -0.43 -26.56
C PHE A 383 -5.55 -0.29 -25.08
N LEU A 384 -6.28 0.77 -24.71
CA LEU A 384 -6.71 1.01 -23.34
C LEU A 384 -7.69 -0.04 -22.82
N SER A 385 -8.65 -0.45 -23.64
CA SER A 385 -9.63 -1.49 -23.32
C SER A 385 -8.97 -2.83 -23.05
N LYS A 386 -8.11 -3.29 -23.97
CA LYS A 386 -7.37 -4.55 -23.84
C LYS A 386 -6.38 -4.49 -22.69
N GLY A 387 -5.71 -3.35 -22.54
CA GLY A 387 -4.86 -3.11 -21.39
C GLY A 387 -5.64 -3.21 -20.09
N LEU A 388 -6.81 -2.57 -19.98
CA LEU A 388 -7.65 -2.64 -18.80
C LEU A 388 -8.13 -4.06 -18.54
N GLN A 389 -8.48 -4.81 -19.58
CA GLN A 389 -8.80 -6.23 -19.46
C GLN A 389 -7.61 -7.00 -18.86
N ASN A 390 -6.41 -6.87 -19.44
CA ASN A 390 -5.20 -7.48 -18.90
C ASN A 390 -4.93 -7.03 -17.46
N ALA A 391 -5.15 -5.75 -17.16
CA ALA A 391 -4.98 -5.17 -15.85
C ALA A 391 -5.92 -5.80 -14.81
N LEU A 392 -7.17 -6.02 -15.20
CA LEU A 392 -8.18 -6.67 -14.37
C LEU A 392 -7.94 -8.18 -14.24
N ASP A 393 -7.19 -8.79 -15.17
CA ASP A 393 -6.77 -10.19 -15.12
C ASP A 393 -5.52 -10.42 -14.26
N ILE A 394 -4.78 -9.36 -13.88
CA ILE A 394 -3.64 -9.48 -12.98
C ILE A 394 -4.12 -9.90 -11.59
N ASN A 395 -3.36 -10.82 -11.01
CA ASN A 395 -3.47 -11.15 -9.61
C ASN A 395 -2.79 -10.06 -8.76
N TRP A 396 -3.57 -9.03 -8.39
CA TRP A 396 -3.11 -7.89 -7.58
C TRP A 396 -2.94 -8.22 -6.11
N ILE A 397 -3.69 -9.20 -5.61
CA ILE A 397 -3.61 -9.62 -4.22
C ILE A 397 -2.35 -10.48 -4.06
N VAL A 398 -1.60 -10.22 -2.99
CA VAL A 398 -0.41 -11.00 -2.65
C VAL A 398 -0.86 -12.18 -1.82
N TRP A 399 -0.56 -13.38 -2.29
CA TRP A 399 -1.03 -14.61 -1.65
C TRP A 399 0.01 -15.15 -0.68
N ALA A 400 -0.44 -15.54 0.51
CA ALA A 400 0.39 -16.11 1.55
C ALA A 400 -0.22 -17.41 2.12
N GLN A 401 0.63 -18.24 2.72
CA GLN A 401 0.23 -19.41 3.50
C GLN A 401 0.84 -19.29 4.91
N SER A 402 0.11 -19.76 5.94
CA SER A 402 0.54 -19.64 7.35
C SER A 402 0.76 -20.96 8.09
N ALA A 403 0.39 -22.12 7.53
CA ALA A 403 0.13 -23.31 8.36
C ALA A 403 1.32 -24.12 8.90
N ASP A 404 2.54 -24.01 8.35
CA ASP A 404 3.61 -25.00 8.63
C ASP A 404 4.92 -24.41 9.20
N SER A 405 5.01 -23.11 9.46
CA SER A 405 6.21 -22.50 10.05
C SER A 405 5.92 -21.06 10.52
N ASP A 406 6.72 -20.50 11.43
CA ASP A 406 6.74 -19.06 11.78
C ASP A 406 7.13 -18.13 10.59
N LYS A 407 6.90 -18.57 9.35
CA LYS A 407 7.31 -17.92 8.10
C LYS A 407 6.14 -17.90 7.13
N ALA A 408 5.82 -16.72 6.62
CA ALA A 408 5.04 -16.58 5.40
C ALA A 408 5.77 -17.30 4.27
N SER A 409 5.07 -18.16 3.52
CA SER A 409 5.61 -18.65 2.26
C SER A 409 4.76 -18.20 1.09
N PHE A 410 5.13 -17.04 0.53
CA PHE A 410 4.55 -16.51 -0.70
C PHE A 410 4.84 -17.42 -1.89
N GLN A 411 6.05 -17.99 -1.96
CA GLN A 411 6.42 -18.88 -3.07
C GLN A 411 5.56 -20.14 -3.11
N ASP A 412 5.26 -20.73 -1.96
CA ASP A 412 4.37 -21.90 -1.94
C ASP A 412 2.93 -21.54 -2.18
N ALA A 413 2.51 -20.33 -1.79
CA ALA A 413 1.21 -19.79 -2.16
C ALA A 413 1.09 -19.65 -3.69
N VAL A 414 2.09 -19.07 -4.36
CA VAL A 414 2.16 -19.02 -5.84
C VAL A 414 2.17 -20.42 -6.46
N LYS A 415 2.88 -21.40 -5.87
CA LYS A 415 2.84 -22.80 -6.34
C LYS A 415 1.44 -23.41 -6.19
N ALA A 416 0.73 -23.11 -5.10
CA ALA A 416 -0.64 -23.58 -4.88
C ALA A 416 -1.61 -23.02 -5.94
N LEU A 417 -1.50 -21.74 -6.28
CA LEU A 417 -2.27 -21.14 -7.37
C LEU A 417 -1.97 -21.78 -8.72
N ARG A 418 -0.68 -21.97 -9.05
CA ARG A 418 -0.27 -22.66 -10.28
C ARG A 418 -0.75 -24.11 -10.32
N PHE A 419 -0.91 -24.76 -9.17
CA PHE A 419 -1.49 -26.10 -9.08
C PHE A 419 -2.99 -26.05 -9.43
N LEU A 420 -3.73 -25.06 -8.93
CA LEU A 420 -5.12 -24.82 -9.34
C LEU A 420 -5.22 -24.54 -10.85
N ASP A 421 -4.32 -23.72 -11.41
CA ASP A 421 -4.26 -23.47 -12.87
C ASP A 421 -4.08 -24.77 -13.66
N LYS A 422 -3.16 -25.64 -13.22
CA LYS A 422 -2.83 -26.91 -13.88
C LYS A 422 -3.92 -27.97 -13.79
N SER A 423 -4.82 -27.87 -12.80
CA SER A 423 -5.95 -28.80 -12.64
C SER A 423 -6.98 -28.72 -13.78
N GLY A 424 -6.81 -27.79 -14.74
CA GLY A 424 -7.76 -27.58 -15.83
C GLY A 424 -9.10 -27.00 -15.36
N GLY A 425 -9.19 -26.64 -14.08
CA GLY A 425 -10.40 -26.10 -13.45
C GLY A 425 -11.14 -27.08 -12.57
N GLU A 426 -10.86 -28.37 -12.61
CA GLU A 426 -11.56 -29.33 -11.73
C GLU A 426 -11.06 -29.17 -10.29
N VAL A 427 -11.58 -28.16 -9.58
CA VAL A 427 -11.31 -27.96 -8.16
C VAL A 427 -12.16 -28.95 -7.37
N GLY A 428 -11.56 -30.09 -7.06
CA GLY A 428 -12.14 -31.11 -6.20
C GLY A 428 -11.90 -30.85 -4.72
N GLN A 429 -12.27 -31.84 -3.91
CA GLN A 429 -12.05 -31.78 -2.46
C GLN A 429 -10.57 -31.71 -2.10
N GLN A 430 -9.70 -32.34 -2.89
CA GLN A 430 -8.26 -32.39 -2.65
C GLN A 430 -7.62 -31.00 -2.72
N GLU A 431 -8.02 -30.19 -3.69
CA GLU A 431 -7.57 -28.80 -3.87
C GLU A 431 -8.00 -27.93 -2.68
N LEU A 432 -9.27 -28.05 -2.26
CA LEU A 432 -9.80 -27.32 -1.10
C LEU A 432 -9.14 -27.75 0.21
N ASP A 433 -8.89 -29.05 0.38
CA ASP A 433 -8.15 -29.60 1.53
C ASP A 433 -6.72 -29.06 1.55
N MET A 434 -6.07 -28.94 0.39
CA MET A 434 -4.72 -28.38 0.26
C MET A 434 -4.69 -26.89 0.63
N LEU A 435 -5.61 -26.07 0.12
CA LEU A 435 -5.70 -24.65 0.45
C LEU A 435 -5.92 -24.43 1.95
N ALA A 436 -6.82 -25.21 2.54
CA ALA A 436 -7.13 -25.08 3.96
C ALA A 436 -6.04 -25.61 4.87
N LYS A 437 -5.45 -26.76 4.52
CA LYS A 437 -4.27 -27.27 5.22
C LYS A 437 -3.15 -26.25 5.23
N LYS A 438 -2.98 -25.46 4.16
CA LYS A 438 -1.98 -24.40 4.05
C LYS A 438 -2.40 -23.08 4.70
N SER A 439 -3.66 -22.93 5.09
CA SER A 439 -4.23 -21.66 5.56
C SER A 439 -3.90 -20.53 4.58
N PHE A 440 -4.26 -20.75 3.32
CA PHE A 440 -3.99 -19.85 2.20
C PHE A 440 -4.87 -18.58 2.23
N PHE A 441 -4.29 -17.40 2.22
CA PHE A 441 -5.05 -16.14 2.27
C PHE A 441 -4.40 -15.04 1.45
N GLY A 442 -5.19 -14.00 1.21
CA GLY A 442 -4.80 -12.88 0.38
C GLY A 442 -4.54 -11.62 1.19
N ILE A 443 -3.52 -10.89 0.78
CA ILE A 443 -3.02 -9.67 1.40
C ILE A 443 -3.04 -8.54 0.35
N ALA A 444 -3.58 -7.39 0.73
CA ALA A 444 -3.64 -6.18 -0.08
C ALA A 444 -2.89 -5.02 0.57
N ASP A 445 -2.88 -3.87 -0.12
CA ASP A 445 -2.24 -2.64 0.33
C ASP A 445 -2.63 -2.26 1.76
N GLY A 446 -1.65 -1.82 2.55
CA GLY A 446 -1.89 -1.36 3.92
C GLY A 446 -2.82 -0.13 3.96
N GLY A 447 -2.86 0.65 2.88
CA GLY A 447 -3.69 1.82 2.71
C GLY A 447 -5.17 1.54 2.87
N VAL A 448 -5.61 0.33 2.53
CA VAL A 448 -7.02 -0.08 2.63
C VAL A 448 -7.48 -0.14 4.09
N GLY A 449 -6.58 -0.56 4.99
CA GLY A 449 -6.81 -0.62 6.42
C GLY A 449 -6.45 0.68 7.12
N ASP A 450 -5.20 1.13 7.01
CA ASP A 450 -4.71 2.36 7.63
C ASP A 450 -3.59 2.97 6.78
N ASN A 451 -3.96 3.89 5.89
CA ASN A 451 -2.98 4.56 5.03
C ASN A 451 -1.95 5.39 5.79
N SER A 452 -2.34 5.94 6.94
CA SER A 452 -1.50 6.85 7.74
C SER A 452 -0.40 6.13 8.52
N GLY A 453 -0.62 4.85 8.85
CA GLY A 453 0.24 4.06 9.75
C GLY A 453 0.13 4.42 11.23
N ILE A 454 -0.76 5.35 11.59
CA ILE A 454 -0.97 5.78 12.97
C ILE A 454 -1.51 4.63 13.81
N GLY A 455 -2.45 3.84 13.29
CA GLY A 455 -3.06 2.71 14.01
C GLY A 455 -2.01 1.66 14.38
N HIS A 456 -1.12 1.33 13.45
CA HIS A 456 0.00 0.42 13.71
C HIS A 456 1.02 0.99 14.69
N SER A 457 1.27 2.31 14.68
CA SER A 457 2.14 2.97 15.65
C SER A 457 1.56 2.93 17.06
N LEU A 458 0.25 3.18 17.20
CA LEU A 458 -0.46 3.06 18.46
C LEU A 458 -0.46 1.62 18.99
N ALA A 459 -0.67 0.64 18.11
CA ALA A 459 -0.59 -0.79 18.44
C ALA A 459 0.81 -1.19 18.93
N ALA A 460 1.85 -0.56 18.40
CA ALA A 460 3.24 -0.72 18.86
C ALA A 460 3.54 -0.02 20.20
N GLY A 461 2.56 0.68 20.79
CA GLY A 461 2.69 1.41 22.04
C GLY A 461 3.38 2.76 21.92
N ALA A 462 3.45 3.38 20.73
CA ALA A 462 4.06 4.69 20.56
C ALA A 462 3.23 5.80 21.20
N ASP A 463 3.83 6.62 22.06
CA ASP A 463 3.21 7.80 22.70
C ASP A 463 3.45 9.08 21.91
N GLU A 464 4.42 9.05 21.01
CA GLU A 464 4.80 10.15 20.13
C GLU A 464 5.00 9.59 18.73
N ILE A 465 4.36 10.22 17.74
CA ILE A 465 4.30 9.72 16.36
C ILE A 465 4.64 10.86 15.43
N ILE A 466 5.60 10.67 14.52
CA ILE A 466 5.86 11.58 13.40
C ILE A 466 5.28 10.94 12.13
N VAL A 467 4.32 11.60 11.52
CA VAL A 467 3.63 11.15 10.31
C VAL A 467 4.12 11.95 9.12
N PHE A 468 4.68 11.26 8.14
CA PHE A 468 4.95 11.82 6.82
C PHE A 468 3.71 11.61 5.97
N ALA A 469 2.94 12.66 5.78
CA ALA A 469 1.65 12.62 5.09
C ALA A 469 1.76 13.27 3.71
N ASP A 470 1.27 12.60 2.68
CA ASP A 470 1.11 13.19 1.34
C ASP A 470 -0.28 13.85 1.16
N MET A 471 -1.16 13.67 2.16
CA MET A 471 -2.50 14.25 2.24
C MET A 471 -2.83 14.60 3.70
N PRO A 472 -3.02 15.89 4.06
CA PRO A 472 -3.34 16.28 5.45
C PRO A 472 -4.65 15.65 5.97
N THR A 473 -5.56 15.29 5.06
CA THR A 473 -6.81 14.60 5.43
C THR A 473 -6.61 13.20 6.00
N SER A 474 -5.45 12.57 5.81
CA SER A 474 -5.19 11.21 6.30
C SER A 474 -5.19 11.15 7.82
N VAL A 475 -4.64 12.17 8.47
CA VAL A 475 -4.63 12.29 9.94
C VAL A 475 -6.03 12.52 10.47
N SER A 476 -6.80 13.43 9.88
CA SER A 476 -8.16 13.69 10.40
C SER A 476 -9.15 12.56 10.15
N GLN A 477 -8.88 11.69 9.17
CA GLN A 477 -9.65 10.45 8.96
C GLN A 477 -9.51 9.42 10.09
N THR A 478 -8.56 9.61 11.01
CA THR A 478 -8.38 8.74 12.19
C THR A 478 -9.27 9.11 13.40
N GLY A 479 -9.98 10.24 13.34
CA GLY A 479 -10.94 10.66 14.37
C GLY A 479 -12.29 9.95 14.27
N LYS A 480 -13.20 10.23 15.23
CA LYS A 480 -14.60 9.78 15.14
C LYS A 480 -15.25 10.36 13.89
N GLN A 481 -15.59 9.48 12.94
CA GLN A 481 -16.35 9.86 11.75
C GLN A 481 -17.73 9.19 11.74
N LYS A 482 -18.80 9.98 11.51
CA LYS A 482 -20.12 9.44 11.18
C LYS A 482 -20.14 9.06 9.69
N GLY A 483 -19.84 7.80 9.40
CA GLY A 483 -19.93 7.21 8.06
C GLY A 483 -18.59 7.07 7.33
N SER A 484 -18.49 6.08 6.44
CA SER A 484 -17.31 5.83 5.60
C SER A 484 -17.23 6.80 4.43
N ARG A 485 -16.01 7.19 4.03
CA ARG A 485 -15.76 7.82 2.72
C ARG A 485 -15.18 6.78 1.74
N GLN A 486 -15.54 6.91 0.46
CA GLN A 486 -15.00 6.08 -0.61
C GLN A 486 -13.55 6.49 -0.92
N ILE A 487 -12.70 5.54 -1.34
CA ILE A 487 -11.36 5.84 -1.87
C ILE A 487 -11.50 6.64 -3.17
N PHE A 488 -12.49 6.27 -3.98
CA PHE A 488 -12.84 6.91 -5.23
C PHE A 488 -14.31 7.31 -5.20
N ASP A 489 -14.59 8.61 -5.28
CA ASP A 489 -15.94 9.10 -5.55
C ASP A 489 -16.18 8.96 -7.06
N VAL A 490 -16.66 7.79 -7.48
CA VAL A 490 -17.07 7.56 -8.87
C VAL A 490 -18.54 7.96 -8.97
N PRO A 491 -18.87 9.03 -9.72
CA PRO A 491 -20.25 9.43 -9.89
C PRO A 491 -21.08 8.23 -10.38
N LEU A 492 -22.17 7.92 -9.67
CA LEU A 492 -23.14 6.85 -9.96
C LEU A 492 -22.81 5.43 -9.45
N VAL A 493 -21.60 5.15 -8.93
CA VAL A 493 -21.25 3.81 -8.40
C VAL A 493 -20.51 3.92 -7.08
N ASP A 494 -21.12 3.40 -5.99
CA ASP A 494 -20.38 3.14 -4.76
C ASP A 494 -19.51 1.89 -4.94
N LEU A 495 -18.21 2.10 -5.12
CA LEU A 495 -17.24 1.04 -5.31
C LEU A 495 -16.75 0.40 -3.99
N CYS A 496 -17.44 0.58 -2.85
CA CYS A 496 -17.18 -0.24 -1.64
C CYS A 496 -17.27 -1.74 -2.01
N PRO A 497 -16.16 -2.51 -1.99
CA PRO A 497 -15.11 -2.60 -0.97
C PRO A 497 -13.84 -1.76 -1.18
N LEU A 498 -13.76 -0.91 -2.20
CA LEU A 498 -12.73 0.12 -2.39
C LEU A 498 -12.97 1.35 -1.50
N CYS A 499 -13.51 1.18 -0.29
CA CYS A 499 -13.58 2.26 0.70
C CYS A 499 -12.41 2.13 1.66
N TYR A 500 -11.85 3.26 2.09
CA TYR A 500 -10.94 3.25 3.22
C TYR A 500 -11.72 2.71 4.42
N ALA A 501 -11.17 1.70 5.08
CA ALA A 501 -11.67 1.30 6.37
C ALA A 501 -11.25 2.38 7.37
N ASN A 502 -12.08 3.41 7.53
CA ASN A 502 -11.80 4.47 8.51
C ASN A 502 -12.00 3.89 9.92
N PHE A 503 -10.90 3.47 10.53
CA PHE A 503 -10.87 3.02 11.90
C PHE A 503 -10.76 4.23 12.83
N GLN A 504 -11.66 4.32 13.79
CA GLN A 504 -11.57 5.34 14.82
C GLN A 504 -10.37 5.02 15.73
N LEU A 505 -9.31 5.82 15.66
CA LEU A 505 -8.11 5.66 16.49
C LEU A 505 -8.11 6.60 17.69
N PHE A 506 -8.83 7.71 17.59
CA PHE A 506 -8.88 8.75 18.61
C PHE A 506 -10.30 9.05 19.11
N GLU A 507 -10.40 9.64 20.29
CA GLU A 507 -11.67 10.03 20.90
C GLU A 507 -12.21 11.33 20.30
N GLU A 508 -11.31 12.18 19.81
CA GLU A 508 -11.62 13.41 19.09
C GLU A 508 -12.38 13.12 17.78
N SER A 509 -13.32 13.99 17.42
CA SER A 509 -14.00 13.95 16.13
C SER A 509 -13.08 14.38 15.00
N LYS A 510 -13.43 13.99 13.77
CA LYS A 510 -12.72 14.47 12.59
C LYS A 510 -12.64 16.01 12.58
N GLU A 511 -13.75 16.69 12.87
CA GLU A 511 -13.84 18.15 12.88
C GLU A 511 -12.98 18.78 13.97
N GLU A 512 -12.90 18.15 15.15
CA GLU A 512 -12.01 18.58 16.23
C GLU A 512 -10.54 18.45 15.81
N ILE A 513 -10.16 17.34 15.16
CA ILE A 513 -8.80 17.14 14.64
C ILE A 513 -8.48 18.15 13.54
N ASP A 514 -9.40 18.37 12.59
CA ASP A 514 -9.23 19.38 11.52
C ASP A 514 -9.04 20.78 12.14
N THR A 515 -9.85 21.15 13.13
CA THR A 515 -9.75 22.44 13.83
C THR A 515 -8.42 22.59 14.55
N GLN A 516 -7.95 21.53 15.22
CA GLN A 516 -6.63 21.52 15.84
C GLN A 516 -5.52 21.69 14.80
N TRP A 517 -5.60 20.96 13.69
CA TRP A 517 -4.61 21.05 12.62
C TRP A 517 -4.56 22.45 12.01
N GLU A 518 -5.71 23.03 11.65
CA GLU A 518 -5.79 24.38 11.10
C GLU A 518 -5.15 25.43 12.02
N LYS A 519 -5.30 25.25 13.33
CA LYS A 519 -4.71 26.14 14.34
C LYS A 519 -3.22 25.92 14.55
N GLN A 520 -2.75 24.68 14.50
CA GLN A 520 -1.38 24.30 14.87
C GLN A 520 -0.42 24.23 13.68
N GLN A 521 -0.93 24.11 12.46
CA GLN A 521 -0.08 23.98 11.29
C GLN A 521 0.67 25.29 11.01
N THR A 522 1.94 25.15 10.65
CA THR A 522 2.75 26.22 10.11
C THR A 522 3.17 25.85 8.69
N LEU A 523 3.01 26.82 7.77
CA LEU A 523 3.34 26.64 6.37
C LEU A 523 4.80 27.02 6.13
N PHE A 524 5.52 26.20 5.39
CA PHE A 524 6.79 26.59 4.82
C PHE A 524 6.57 27.67 3.77
N TYR A 525 7.48 28.63 3.70
CA TYR A 525 7.55 29.53 2.57
C TYR A 525 8.01 28.73 1.34
N LEU A 526 7.22 28.78 0.28
CA LEU A 526 7.53 28.24 -1.04
C LEU A 526 7.79 29.39 -2.01
N PRO A 527 8.92 29.38 -2.75
CA PRO A 527 9.17 30.38 -3.78
C PRO A 527 8.09 30.40 -4.87
N PRO A 528 7.80 31.55 -5.50
CA PRO A 528 6.82 31.65 -6.57
C PRO A 528 7.09 30.75 -7.79
N GLU A 529 8.35 30.38 -8.01
CA GLU A 529 8.79 29.48 -9.08
C GLU A 529 8.54 27.98 -8.79
N THR A 530 8.09 27.63 -7.59
CA THR A 530 7.72 26.26 -7.23
C THR A 530 6.44 25.87 -7.96
N THR A 531 6.52 24.88 -8.86
CA THR A 531 5.39 24.51 -9.74
C THR A 531 4.74 23.18 -9.38
N THR A 532 5.45 22.31 -8.67
CA THR A 532 4.99 20.92 -8.43
C THR A 532 4.61 20.66 -6.97
N LEU A 533 5.19 21.41 -6.03
CA LEU A 533 4.86 21.39 -4.60
C LEU A 533 3.82 22.49 -4.30
N ASN A 534 2.59 22.08 -3.98
CA ASN A 534 1.49 23.02 -3.70
C ASN A 534 1.61 23.61 -2.29
N SER A 535 1.99 22.80 -1.32
CA SER A 535 2.15 23.22 0.07
C SER A 535 3.03 22.24 0.84
N LEU A 536 3.81 22.77 1.77
CA LEU A 536 4.56 22.01 2.76
C LEU A 536 4.23 22.62 4.12
N SER A 537 3.70 21.82 5.05
CA SER A 537 3.37 22.28 6.39
C SER A 537 3.78 21.29 7.46
N ILE A 538 3.96 21.81 8.67
CA ILE A 538 4.22 21.01 9.86
C ILE A 538 3.30 21.42 10.99
N GLY A 539 3.03 20.51 11.92
CA GLY A 539 2.31 20.83 13.13
C GLY A 539 2.22 19.65 14.08
N SER A 540 1.77 19.92 15.31
CA SER A 540 1.62 18.91 16.35
C SER A 540 0.19 18.88 16.87
N LEU A 541 -0.35 17.68 17.02
CA LEU A 541 -1.67 17.42 17.58
C LEU A 541 -1.52 16.69 18.91
N GLN A 542 -2.36 17.03 19.88
CA GLN A 542 -2.45 16.31 21.14
C GLN A 542 -3.79 15.58 21.15
N LEU A 543 -3.74 14.25 21.00
CA LEU A 543 -4.93 13.42 20.81
C LEU A 543 -5.06 12.39 21.93
N THR A 544 -6.26 11.82 22.07
CA THR A 544 -6.59 10.81 23.07
C THR A 544 -6.99 9.54 22.37
N THR A 545 -6.31 8.42 22.62
CA THR A 545 -6.63 7.17 21.94
C THR A 545 -8.05 6.72 22.25
N ALA A 546 -8.75 6.19 21.25
CA ALA A 546 -9.97 5.44 21.44
C ALA A 546 -9.68 3.94 21.59
N GLN A 547 -10.60 3.22 22.23
CA GLN A 547 -10.59 1.76 22.18
C GLN A 547 -10.79 1.31 20.73
N ASN A 548 -9.84 0.54 20.20
CA ASN A 548 -9.94 0.00 18.86
C ASN A 548 -9.38 -1.42 18.81
N ASP A 549 -10.27 -2.40 18.71
CA ASP A 549 -9.84 -3.80 18.78
C ASP A 549 -9.24 -4.32 17.47
N TYR A 550 -9.41 -3.62 16.34
CA TYR A 550 -8.74 -4.00 15.10
C TYR A 550 -7.21 -3.82 15.21
N PHE A 551 -6.79 -2.81 15.97
CA PHE A 551 -5.38 -2.54 16.29
C PHE A 551 -4.99 -3.02 17.69
N GLY A 552 -5.92 -3.52 18.49
CA GLY A 552 -5.69 -3.88 19.89
C GLY A 552 -5.31 -2.70 20.78
N THR A 553 -5.72 -1.47 20.44
CA THR A 553 -5.38 -0.26 21.19
C THR A 553 -6.41 0.02 22.28
N SER A 554 -5.93 0.40 23.46
CA SER A 554 -6.78 0.84 24.57
C SER A 554 -7.14 2.33 24.46
N GLY A 555 -8.33 2.70 24.95
CA GLY A 555 -8.75 4.10 25.04
C GLY A 555 -8.08 4.89 26.18
N GLY A 556 -8.16 6.22 26.10
CA GLY A 556 -7.77 7.16 27.17
C GLY A 556 -6.29 7.51 27.26
N ARG A 557 -5.43 7.08 26.32
CA ARG A 557 -4.00 7.41 26.33
C ARG A 557 -3.75 8.72 25.59
N SER A 558 -3.05 9.65 26.22
CA SER A 558 -2.64 10.91 25.59
C SER A 558 -1.44 10.65 24.66
N VAL A 559 -1.61 10.92 23.36
CA VAL A 559 -0.60 10.68 22.32
C VAL A 559 -0.36 11.97 21.55
N LYS A 560 0.92 12.29 21.33
CA LYS A 560 1.30 13.44 20.51
C LYS A 560 1.58 12.98 19.08
N VAL A 561 0.93 13.61 18.10
CA VAL A 561 1.10 13.30 16.68
C VAL A 561 1.67 14.54 15.98
N HIS A 562 2.92 14.43 15.54
CA HIS A 562 3.57 15.38 14.66
C HIS A 562 3.27 15.03 13.21
N VAL A 563 2.95 16.01 12.39
CA VAL A 563 2.62 15.82 10.98
C VAL A 563 3.56 16.64 10.13
N ILE A 564 4.19 16.01 9.15
CA ILE A 564 4.89 16.67 8.04
C ILE A 564 4.03 16.41 6.80
N SER A 565 3.28 17.44 6.38
CA SER A 565 2.31 17.35 5.29
C SER A 565 2.91 17.91 4.00
N VAL A 566 3.02 17.07 2.97
CA VAL A 566 3.55 17.44 1.65
C VAL A 566 2.44 17.32 0.61
N LEU A 567 1.93 18.45 0.14
CA LEU A 567 0.85 18.52 -0.84
C LEU A 567 1.38 18.84 -2.24
N SER A 568 0.93 18.08 -3.23
CA SER A 568 1.30 18.25 -4.64
C SER A 568 0.11 18.04 -5.56
N GLY A 569 0.17 18.64 -6.75
CA GLY A 569 -0.76 18.35 -7.85
C GLY A 569 -0.39 17.08 -8.64
N LEU A 570 0.68 16.39 -8.27
CA LEU A 570 1.06 15.12 -8.89
C LEU A 570 0.11 13.99 -8.44
N GLY A 571 -0.16 13.05 -9.36
CA GLY A 571 -0.88 11.81 -9.06
C GLY A 571 -0.03 10.83 -8.25
N ILE A 572 -0.61 9.68 -7.86
CA ILE A 572 0.16 8.60 -7.20
C ILE A 572 1.06 7.81 -8.18
N GLY A 573 0.98 8.14 -9.48
CA GLY A 573 1.81 7.62 -10.57
C GLY A 573 1.77 8.53 -11.81
N GLY A 574 2.73 8.36 -12.72
CA GLY A 574 2.52 8.44 -14.17
C GLY A 574 2.43 9.77 -14.90
N LYS A 575 2.45 10.95 -14.26
CA LYS A 575 2.51 12.22 -15.02
C LYS A 575 3.94 12.68 -15.07
N ALA A 576 4.48 12.84 -16.29
CA ALA A 576 5.78 13.43 -16.60
C ALA A 576 6.80 13.09 -15.49
N TYR A 577 7.39 11.91 -15.52
CA TYR A 577 8.19 11.42 -14.39
C TYR A 577 9.28 12.41 -13.94
N GLU A 578 9.72 13.31 -14.83
CA GLU A 578 10.59 14.44 -14.54
C GLU A 578 10.03 15.41 -13.49
N ASP A 579 8.71 15.55 -13.41
CA ASP A 579 8.02 16.39 -12.42
C ASP A 579 8.21 15.85 -11.01
N TYR A 580 8.38 14.54 -10.80
CA TYR A 580 8.71 14.01 -9.47
C TYR A 580 10.12 14.41 -9.02
N ALA A 581 11.06 14.52 -9.97
CA ALA A 581 12.39 15.04 -9.69
C ALA A 581 12.36 16.54 -9.37
N THR A 582 11.52 17.30 -10.07
CA THR A 582 11.26 18.73 -9.76
C THR A 582 10.60 18.88 -8.40
N PHE A 583 9.58 18.06 -8.10
CA PHE A 583 8.87 18.04 -6.83
C PHE A 583 9.77 17.73 -5.65
N LEU A 584 10.60 16.70 -5.77
CA LEU A 584 11.60 16.40 -4.76
C LEU A 584 12.58 17.56 -4.54
N LYS A 585 13.03 18.20 -5.63
CA LYS A 585 13.91 19.38 -5.55
C LYS A 585 13.22 20.55 -4.87
N ASP A 586 11.95 20.81 -5.17
CA ASP A 586 11.15 21.88 -4.56
C ASP A 586 11.04 21.68 -3.05
N ILE A 587 10.81 20.44 -2.60
CA ILE A 587 10.77 20.10 -1.17
C ILE A 587 12.13 20.39 -0.52
N ILE A 588 13.23 19.86 -1.07
CA ILE A 588 14.58 20.08 -0.51
C ILE A 588 14.92 21.57 -0.49
N GLY A 589 14.55 22.30 -1.55
CA GLY A 589 14.69 23.74 -1.65
C GLY A 589 13.97 24.47 -0.52
N ALA A 590 12.74 24.06 -0.17
CA ALA A 590 11.99 24.63 0.94
C ALA A 590 12.70 24.42 2.30
N PHE A 591 13.28 23.24 2.55
CA PHE A 591 14.06 22.96 3.77
C PHE A 591 15.37 23.77 3.85
N ALA A 592 16.01 24.05 2.70
CA ALA A 592 17.26 24.79 2.64
C ALA A 592 17.11 26.32 2.85
N ARG A 593 15.88 26.85 2.88
CA ARG A 593 15.65 28.29 3.02
C ARG A 593 15.92 28.78 4.44
N SER A 594 16.48 29.98 4.55
CA SER A 594 16.64 30.70 5.83
C SER A 594 15.30 30.96 6.53
N ASP A 595 14.26 31.27 5.76
CA ASP A 595 12.95 31.68 6.29
C ASP A 595 12.14 30.50 6.87
N ASN A 596 12.62 29.27 6.66
CA ASN A 596 12.01 28.03 7.14
C ASN A 596 12.85 27.38 8.26
N GLN A 597 13.96 27.98 8.70
CA GLN A 597 14.87 27.35 9.68
C GLN A 597 14.21 27.11 11.03
N ASP A 598 13.26 27.96 11.44
CA ASP A 598 12.43 27.75 12.63
C ASP A 598 11.64 26.43 12.55
N LYS A 599 11.01 26.16 11.40
CA LYS A 599 10.22 24.95 11.14
C LYS A 599 11.11 23.72 11.02
N VAL A 600 12.27 23.86 10.38
CA VAL A 600 13.27 22.78 10.34
C VAL A 600 13.73 22.43 11.75
N GLN A 601 14.08 23.44 12.56
CA GLN A 601 14.50 23.23 13.94
C GLN A 601 13.39 22.58 14.77
N GLU A 602 12.13 22.95 14.54
CA GLU A 602 10.99 22.29 15.18
C GLU A 602 10.95 20.78 14.86
N ILE A 603 11.08 20.39 13.58
CA ILE A 603 11.15 18.97 13.20
C ILE A 603 12.37 18.28 13.85
N LEU A 604 13.54 18.94 13.86
CA LEU A 604 14.74 18.38 14.49
C LEU A 604 14.55 18.16 16.00
N ASN A 605 13.80 19.02 16.68
CA ASN A 605 13.47 18.84 18.09
C ASN A 605 12.52 17.65 18.32
N TRP A 606 11.69 17.27 17.34
CA TRP A 606 10.87 16.05 17.44
C TRP A 606 11.70 14.77 17.31
N LEU A 607 12.88 14.87 16.68
CA LEU A 607 13.78 13.75 16.38
C LEU A 607 14.93 13.58 17.40
N GLN A 608 14.95 14.39 18.46
CA GLN A 608 15.93 14.39 19.55
C GLN A 608 15.25 14.03 20.86
#